data_AF-A0A387HAC3-F1
#
_entry.id   AF-A0A387HAC3-F1
#
_cell.length_a   1.000
_cell.length_b   1.000
_cell.length_c   1.000
_cell.angle_alpha   90.00
_cell.angle_beta   90.00
_cell.angle_gamma   90.00
#
_symmetry.space_group_name_H-M   'P 1'
#
loop_
_entity.id
_entity.type
_entity.pdbx_description
1 polymer ?
#
loop_
_entity_poly.entity_id
_entity_poly.type
_entity_poly.pdbx_seq_one_letter_code
_entity_poly.pdbx_strand_id
1 'polypeptide(L)'
;MAAIARSPFAHRISERRNVLGAQASVLIHDLTPIGRTGFKGAGTSDWTASQVSAIPDRPNRAVTLADGTVVARLGKEEYLVLDSRKSPGSVSAELEATWAKGSTESSARMGYPLPRADSHSWLFLEGTRVPEMMAKICGVDLRLANFPEGEIAQTIVARIGAVIIREIGAPSKGLHLLTDFASADYLWEVLEDASAEYGGGFAPDGRT
;
A
#
# COMPACT_ATOMS: atom_id res chain seq x y z
N MET A 1 -21.01 -6.21 -3.53
CA MET A 1 -19.80 -5.60 -4.10
C MET A 1 -19.34 -4.53 -3.13
N ALA A 2 -18.18 -4.73 -2.49
CA ALA A 2 -17.55 -3.67 -1.71
C ALA A 2 -17.25 -2.49 -2.66
N ALA A 3 -17.52 -1.26 -2.21
CA ALA A 3 -17.24 -0.07 -3.00
C ALA A 3 -15.73 0.02 -3.21
N ILE A 4 -15.26 -0.20 -4.43
CA ILE A 4 -13.88 0.14 -4.78
C ILE A 4 -13.82 1.67 -4.79
N ALA A 5 -13.01 2.24 -3.90
CA ALA A 5 -12.77 3.67 -3.88
C ALA A 5 -12.33 4.13 -5.28
N ARG A 6 -13.02 5.16 -5.82
CA ARG A 6 -12.57 5.81 -7.04
C ARG A 6 -11.20 6.42 -6.76
N SER A 7 -10.25 6.18 -7.63
CA SER A 7 -8.94 6.80 -7.48
C SER A 7 -9.06 8.34 -7.53
N PRO A 8 -8.45 9.06 -6.57
CA PRO A 8 -8.39 10.51 -6.62
C PRO A 8 -7.50 10.98 -7.79
N PHE A 9 -6.58 10.13 -8.26
CA PHE A 9 -5.64 10.43 -9.33
C PHE A 9 -6.23 10.18 -10.73
N ALA A 10 -7.38 9.49 -10.83
CA ALA A 10 -7.95 9.02 -12.10
C ALA A 10 -8.12 10.14 -13.13
N HIS A 11 -8.55 11.33 -12.70
CA HIS A 11 -8.76 12.46 -13.59
C HIS A 11 -7.44 12.91 -14.24
N ARG A 12 -6.35 13.01 -13.48
CA ARG A 12 -5.02 13.42 -13.97
C ARG A 12 -4.35 12.35 -14.83
N ILE A 13 -4.52 11.07 -14.47
CA ILE A 13 -3.99 9.95 -15.25
C ILE A 13 -4.62 9.93 -16.65
N SER A 14 -5.94 10.17 -16.74
CA SER A 14 -6.66 10.16 -18.02
C SER A 14 -6.22 11.27 -19.01
N GLU A 15 -5.68 12.37 -18.48
CA GLU A 15 -5.19 13.51 -19.28
C GLU A 15 -3.78 13.26 -19.83
N ARG A 16 -3.02 12.32 -19.27
CA ARG A 16 -1.68 11.95 -19.76
C ARG A 16 -1.75 10.96 -20.93
N ARG A 17 -1.66 11.47 -22.16
CA ARG A 17 -1.31 10.67 -23.35
C ARG A 17 0.22 10.68 -23.55
N ASN A 18 0.89 9.56 -23.26
CA ASN A 18 2.27 9.24 -23.67
C ASN A 18 3.39 10.21 -23.22
N VAL A 19 3.99 10.02 -22.04
CA VAL A 19 5.37 10.51 -21.79
C VAL A 19 6.08 9.67 -20.72
N LEU A 20 6.36 8.39 -20.96
CA LEU A 20 7.43 7.70 -20.23
C LEU A 20 8.28 6.97 -21.26
N GLY A 21 9.56 7.33 -21.35
CA GLY A 21 10.50 6.64 -22.22
C GLY A 21 10.71 5.20 -21.73
N ALA A 22 11.13 4.30 -22.62
CA ALA A 22 11.38 2.87 -22.34
C ALA A 22 12.46 2.59 -21.27
N GLN A 23 12.98 3.62 -20.60
CA GLN A 23 14.11 3.61 -19.68
C GLN A 23 13.82 4.43 -18.40
N ALA A 24 12.55 4.70 -18.09
CA ALA A 24 12.17 5.45 -16.90
C ALA A 24 12.74 4.79 -15.63
N SER A 25 13.54 5.57 -14.87
CA SER A 25 14.20 5.06 -13.66
C SER A 25 13.34 5.15 -12.41
N VAL A 26 12.15 5.76 -12.54
CA VAL A 26 11.07 5.85 -11.55
C VAL A 26 9.72 5.75 -12.27
N LEU A 27 8.88 4.83 -11.83
CA LEU A 27 7.49 4.66 -12.26
C LEU A 27 6.60 4.70 -11.02
N ILE A 28 5.46 5.38 -11.14
CA ILE A 28 4.46 5.49 -10.08
C ILE A 28 3.14 4.95 -10.60
N HIS A 29 2.68 3.85 -10.01
CA HIS A 29 1.44 3.18 -10.38
C HIS A 29 0.37 3.52 -9.35
N ASP A 30 -0.80 3.86 -9.84
CA ASP A 30 -1.96 4.05 -8.98
C ASP A 30 -2.67 2.71 -8.73
N LEU A 31 -2.46 2.17 -7.54
CA LEU A 31 -3.09 0.94 -7.05
C LEU A 31 -4.34 1.24 -6.21
N THR A 32 -4.78 2.50 -6.13
CA THR A 32 -5.97 2.89 -5.35
C THR A 32 -7.23 2.09 -5.72
N PRO A 33 -7.48 1.72 -6.98
CA PRO A 33 -8.62 0.88 -7.34
C PRO A 33 -8.53 -0.58 -6.84
N ILE A 34 -7.45 -0.98 -6.16
CA ILE A 34 -7.28 -2.33 -5.61
C ILE A 34 -7.74 -2.36 -4.15
N GLY A 35 -8.38 -3.47 -3.77
CA GLY A 35 -8.92 -3.68 -2.42
C GLY A 35 -7.85 -3.61 -1.34
N ARG A 36 -8.20 -2.97 -0.22
CA ARG A 36 -7.37 -2.89 0.97
C ARG A 36 -8.24 -2.65 2.19
N THR A 37 -7.86 -3.26 3.30
CA THR A 37 -8.57 -3.09 4.58
C THR A 37 -7.58 -3.09 5.74
N GLY A 38 -8.06 -2.82 6.95
CA GLY A 38 -7.24 -2.93 8.14
C GLY A 38 -8.07 -3.26 9.36
N PHE A 39 -7.38 -3.69 10.41
CA PHE A 39 -8.01 -4.05 11.68
C PHE A 39 -7.09 -3.63 12.82
N LYS A 40 -7.69 -3.24 13.96
CA LYS A 40 -6.93 -2.82 15.13
C LYS A 40 -7.60 -3.21 16.45
N GLY A 41 -6.77 -3.40 17.46
CA GLY A 41 -7.20 -3.57 18.85
C GLY A 41 -7.12 -5.01 19.34
N ALA A 42 -7.57 -5.21 20.58
CA ALA A 42 -7.44 -6.48 21.29
C ALA A 42 -8.01 -7.65 20.47
N GLY A 43 -7.19 -8.68 20.27
CA GLY A 43 -7.57 -9.91 19.56
C GLY A 43 -7.45 -9.84 18.04
N THR A 44 -7.05 -8.70 17.46
CA THR A 44 -6.81 -8.62 16.00
C THR A 44 -5.74 -9.61 15.54
N SER A 45 -4.64 -9.78 16.26
CA SER A 45 -3.57 -10.71 15.85
C SER A 45 -4.07 -12.15 15.72
N ASP A 46 -4.77 -12.66 16.74
CA ASP A 46 -5.28 -14.03 16.74
C ASP A 46 -6.36 -14.23 15.69
N TRP A 47 -7.28 -13.25 15.57
CA TRP A 47 -8.32 -13.29 14.57
C TRP A 47 -7.75 -13.26 13.14
N THR A 48 -6.84 -12.32 12.82
CA THR A 48 -6.21 -12.25 11.50
C THR A 48 -5.43 -13.54 11.20
N ALA A 49 -4.67 -14.07 12.15
CA ALA A 49 -3.95 -15.34 11.98
C ALA A 49 -4.87 -16.53 11.67
N SER A 50 -6.13 -16.50 12.12
CA SER A 50 -7.10 -17.54 11.79
C SER A 50 -7.77 -17.34 10.43
N GLN A 51 -7.65 -16.17 9.80
CA GLN A 51 -8.27 -15.87 8.50
C GLN A 51 -7.31 -16.00 7.31
N VAL A 52 -6.00 -15.80 7.52
CA VAL A 52 -4.99 -15.83 6.45
C VAL A 52 -3.92 -16.88 6.70
N SER A 53 -3.21 -17.29 5.64
CA SER A 53 -2.21 -18.36 5.72
C SER A 53 -0.91 -17.97 6.43
N ALA A 54 -0.60 -16.68 6.55
CA ALA A 54 0.56 -16.18 7.28
C ALA A 54 0.34 -14.74 7.76
N ILE A 55 0.96 -14.41 8.91
CA ILE A 55 1.06 -13.04 9.42
C ILE A 55 2.51 -12.72 9.82
N PRO A 56 2.94 -11.44 9.84
CA PRO A 56 4.25 -11.06 10.34
C PRO A 56 4.41 -11.31 11.84
N ASP A 57 5.57 -11.85 12.22
CA ASP A 57 5.92 -12.24 13.60
C ASP A 57 6.07 -11.06 14.55
N ARG A 58 6.48 -9.89 14.04
CA ARG A 58 6.66 -8.63 14.80
C ARG A 58 6.06 -7.42 14.08
N PRO A 59 5.78 -6.32 14.81
CA PRO A 59 5.39 -5.05 14.20
C PRO A 59 6.42 -4.48 13.20
N ASN A 60 5.93 -3.58 12.36
CA ASN A 60 6.63 -2.94 11.24
C ASN A 60 7.20 -3.94 10.23
N ARG A 61 6.50 -5.05 10.02
CA ARG A 61 6.83 -6.05 8.99
C ARG A 61 5.62 -6.42 8.17
N ALA A 62 5.87 -6.80 6.93
CA ALA A 62 4.90 -7.38 6.02
C ALA A 62 5.34 -8.77 5.57
N VAL A 63 4.37 -9.57 5.15
CA VAL A 63 4.55 -10.80 4.40
C VAL A 63 3.70 -10.75 3.14
N THR A 64 4.13 -11.44 2.08
CA THR A 64 3.33 -11.63 0.86
C THR A 64 2.86 -13.08 0.83
N LEU A 65 1.55 -13.26 0.69
CA LEU A 65 0.93 -14.58 0.58
C LEU A 65 1.10 -15.15 -0.83
N ALA A 66 0.77 -16.43 -1.01
CA ALA A 66 0.95 -17.13 -2.29
C ALA A 66 0.12 -16.54 -3.45
N ASP A 67 -1.00 -15.89 -3.14
CA ASP A 67 -1.87 -15.19 -4.10
C ASP A 67 -1.40 -13.76 -4.40
N GLY A 68 -0.35 -13.28 -3.73
CA GLY A 68 0.18 -11.92 -3.84
C GLY A 68 -0.43 -10.91 -2.87
N THR A 69 -1.37 -11.33 -2.00
CA THR A 69 -1.90 -10.48 -0.94
C THR A 69 -0.79 -10.07 0.03
N VAL A 70 -0.70 -8.79 0.37
CA VAL A 70 0.26 -8.29 1.35
C VAL A 70 -0.41 -8.15 2.70
N VAL A 71 0.10 -8.84 3.71
CA VAL A 71 -0.35 -8.73 5.10
C VAL A 71 0.72 -7.99 5.89
N ALA A 72 0.40 -6.76 6.27
CA ALA A 72 1.29 -5.84 6.98
C ALA A 72 0.87 -5.69 8.44
N ARG A 73 1.80 -5.90 9.36
CA ARG A 73 1.61 -5.67 10.79
C ARG A 73 2.24 -4.32 11.16
N LEU A 74 1.41 -3.28 11.29
CA LEU A 74 1.84 -1.91 11.56
C LEU A 74 2.16 -1.69 13.05
N GLY A 75 1.42 -2.34 13.94
CA GLY A 75 1.55 -2.19 15.38
C GLY A 75 1.42 -3.51 16.11
N LYS A 76 1.33 -3.45 17.45
CA LYS A 76 1.17 -4.67 18.28
C LYS A 76 -0.03 -5.50 17.81
N GLU A 77 -1.17 -4.84 17.63
CA GLU A 77 -2.43 -5.43 17.17
C GLU A 77 -3.06 -4.49 16.12
N GLU A 78 -2.27 -4.10 15.12
CA GLU A 78 -2.76 -3.28 14.01
C GLU A 78 -2.24 -3.86 12.70
N TYR A 79 -3.17 -4.18 11.81
CA TYR A 79 -2.88 -4.81 10.53
C TYR A 79 -3.48 -4.02 9.38
N LEU A 80 -2.78 -4.06 8.26
CA LEU A 80 -3.18 -3.57 6.94
C LEU A 80 -3.08 -4.75 5.98
N VAL A 81 -4.13 -4.99 5.20
CA VAL A 81 -4.16 -6.03 4.17
C VAL A 81 -4.36 -5.34 2.83
N LEU A 82 -3.49 -5.64 1.88
CA LEU A 82 -3.55 -5.14 0.51
C LEU A 82 -3.78 -6.32 -0.42
N ASP A 83 -4.84 -6.28 -1.21
CA ASP A 83 -5.11 -7.33 -2.21
C ASP A 83 -4.00 -7.37 -3.27
N SER A 84 -3.86 -8.51 -3.92
CA SER A 84 -2.85 -8.73 -4.95
C SER A 84 -2.96 -7.73 -6.11
N ARG A 85 -1.82 -7.17 -6.52
CA ARG A 85 -1.74 -6.35 -7.75
C ARG A 85 -1.79 -7.18 -9.03
N LYS A 86 -1.36 -8.46 -8.94
CA LYS A 86 -1.18 -9.37 -10.09
C LYS A 86 -2.38 -10.27 -10.35
N SER A 87 -3.15 -10.56 -9.31
CA SER A 87 -4.26 -11.51 -9.39
C SER A 87 -5.56 -10.87 -8.92
N PRO A 88 -6.67 -11.09 -9.63
CA PRO A 88 -7.98 -10.67 -9.15
C PRO A 88 -8.34 -11.53 -7.93
N GLY A 89 -8.25 -10.93 -6.76
CA GLY A 89 -8.71 -11.47 -5.48
C GLY A 89 -9.37 -10.38 -4.67
N SER A 90 -10.13 -10.76 -3.65
CA SER A 90 -10.75 -9.80 -2.73
C SER A 90 -10.64 -10.24 -1.28
N VAL A 91 -9.42 -10.62 -0.87
CA VAL A 91 -9.13 -11.04 0.50
C VAL A 91 -9.56 -9.93 1.47
N SER A 92 -9.35 -8.65 1.12
CA SER A 92 -9.80 -7.53 1.94
C SER A 92 -11.32 -7.54 2.17
N ALA A 93 -12.12 -7.79 1.14
CA ALA A 93 -13.59 -7.82 1.26
C ALA A 93 -14.08 -9.07 1.99
N GLU A 94 -13.42 -10.22 1.79
CA GLU A 94 -13.71 -11.46 2.52
C GLU A 94 -13.44 -11.31 4.02
N LEU A 95 -12.33 -10.64 4.39
CA LEU A 95 -12.00 -10.32 5.77
C LEU A 95 -13.03 -9.38 6.40
N GLU A 96 -13.44 -8.33 5.68
CA GLU A 96 -14.48 -7.41 6.17
C GLU A 96 -15.82 -8.12 6.39
N ALA A 97 -16.25 -8.96 5.45
CA ALA A 97 -17.47 -9.74 5.57
C ALA A 97 -17.41 -10.74 6.74
N THR A 98 -16.26 -11.40 6.90
CA THR A 98 -16.03 -12.37 7.99
C THR A 98 -16.00 -11.68 9.35
N TRP A 99 -15.34 -10.53 9.46
CA TRP A 99 -15.34 -9.72 10.68
C TRP A 99 -16.76 -9.27 11.04
N ALA A 100 -17.52 -8.75 10.07
CA ALA A 100 -18.89 -8.28 10.28
C ALA A 100 -19.79 -9.40 10.82
N LYS A 101 -19.71 -10.61 10.23
CA LYS A 101 -20.45 -11.78 10.71
C LYS A 101 -20.00 -12.21 12.11
N GLY A 102 -18.69 -12.30 12.36
CA GLY A 102 -18.18 -12.72 13.67
C GLY A 102 -18.51 -11.73 14.79
N SER A 103 -18.59 -10.43 14.48
CA SER A 103 -18.91 -9.39 15.46
C SER A 103 -20.32 -9.48 16.05
N THR A 104 -21.24 -10.17 15.37
CA THR A 104 -22.62 -10.38 15.85
C THR A 104 -22.82 -11.76 16.49
N GLU A 105 -21.99 -12.75 16.13
CA GLU A 105 -22.15 -14.15 16.54
C GLU A 105 -21.22 -14.56 17.71
N SER A 106 -20.12 -13.83 17.95
CA SER A 106 -19.07 -14.23 18.91
C SER A 106 -18.79 -13.17 19.97
N SER A 107 -18.49 -13.61 21.19
CA SER A 107 -17.97 -12.75 22.27
C SER A 107 -16.44 -12.66 22.28
N ALA A 108 -15.76 -13.35 21.37
CA ALA A 108 -14.31 -13.30 21.25
C ALA A 108 -13.83 -11.92 20.80
N ARG A 109 -12.69 -11.48 21.33
CA ARG A 109 -12.05 -10.24 20.90
C ARG A 109 -11.45 -10.41 19.51
N MET A 110 -11.80 -9.53 18.58
CA MET A 110 -11.39 -9.57 17.17
C MET A 110 -10.92 -8.20 16.66
N GLY A 111 -10.70 -7.25 17.57
CA GLY A 111 -10.50 -5.83 17.26
C GLY A 111 -11.67 -5.19 16.53
N TYR A 112 -11.39 -4.11 15.81
CA TYR A 112 -12.35 -3.33 15.03
C TYR A 112 -11.77 -2.98 13.65
N PRO A 113 -12.61 -2.80 12.61
CA PRO A 113 -12.16 -2.50 11.27
C PRO A 113 -11.60 -1.08 11.17
N LEU A 114 -10.62 -0.92 10.28
CA LEU A 114 -10.09 0.34 9.80
C LEU A 114 -10.37 0.39 8.29
N PRO A 115 -11.30 1.23 7.81
CA PRO A 115 -11.68 1.27 6.39
C PRO A 115 -10.56 1.93 5.56
N ARG A 116 -9.53 1.15 5.24
CA ARG A 116 -8.33 1.62 4.51
C ARG A 116 -8.62 1.95 3.05
N ALA A 117 -9.63 1.29 2.47
CA ALA A 117 -10.11 1.59 1.13
C ALA A 117 -10.64 3.03 1.01
N ASP A 118 -11.34 3.53 2.03
CA ASP A 118 -11.95 4.87 2.02
C ASP A 118 -11.07 5.98 2.60
N SER A 119 -10.00 5.62 3.31
CA SER A 119 -9.15 6.60 4.00
C SER A 119 -7.84 6.88 3.30
N HIS A 120 -7.25 5.89 2.61
CA HIS A 120 -5.91 6.00 2.05
C HIS A 120 -5.95 5.81 0.53
N SER A 121 -5.21 6.63 -0.21
CA SER A 121 -4.73 6.27 -1.54
C SER A 121 -3.65 5.19 -1.46
N TRP A 122 -3.42 4.47 -2.57
CA TRP A 122 -2.37 3.48 -2.65
C TRP A 122 -1.58 3.64 -3.95
N LEU A 123 -0.32 4.04 -3.82
CA LEU A 123 0.63 4.13 -4.91
C LEU A 123 1.67 3.02 -4.81
N PHE A 124 2.17 2.56 -5.94
CA PHE A 124 3.31 1.67 -6.02
C PHE A 124 4.43 2.32 -6.82
N LEU A 125 5.60 2.45 -6.21
CA LEU A 125 6.75 3.12 -6.79
C LEU A 125 7.80 2.08 -7.14
N GLU A 126 8.15 1.98 -8.41
CA GLU A 126 9.19 1.06 -8.88
C GLU A 126 10.22 1.74 -9.78
N GLY A 127 11.40 1.12 -9.91
CA GLY A 127 12.54 1.68 -10.62
C GLY A 127 13.77 1.84 -9.74
N THR A 128 14.94 1.92 -10.39
CA THR A 128 16.25 1.90 -9.72
C THR A 128 16.56 3.16 -8.93
N ARG A 129 15.88 4.28 -9.22
CA ARG A 129 16.11 5.60 -8.60
C ARG A 129 15.01 6.01 -7.62
N VAL A 130 14.10 5.10 -7.27
CA VAL A 130 13.03 5.37 -6.29
C VAL A 130 13.58 5.80 -4.93
N PRO A 131 14.62 5.17 -4.34
CA PRO A 131 15.19 5.63 -3.08
C PRO A 131 15.72 7.07 -3.14
N GLU A 132 16.44 7.43 -4.20
CA GLU A 132 17.00 8.77 -4.40
C GLU A 132 15.91 9.82 -4.61
N MET A 133 14.86 9.48 -5.36
CA MET A 133 13.69 10.34 -5.52
C MET A 133 12.97 10.56 -4.18
N MET A 134 12.71 9.49 -3.43
CA MET A 134 12.02 9.58 -2.15
C MET A 134 12.83 10.32 -1.08
N ALA A 135 14.17 10.31 -1.14
CA ALA A 135 15.01 11.06 -0.21
C ALA A 135 14.79 12.58 -0.27
N LYS A 136 14.21 13.11 -1.36
CA LYS A 136 13.81 14.54 -1.47
C LYS A 136 12.63 14.88 -0.55
N ILE A 137 11.80 13.89 -0.22
CA ILE A 137 10.48 14.12 0.39
C ILE A 137 10.19 13.22 1.61
N CYS A 138 11.07 12.27 1.94
CA CYS A 138 10.94 11.31 3.02
C CYS A 138 12.25 11.21 3.81
N GLY A 139 12.17 11.25 5.14
CA GLY A 139 13.34 11.16 6.02
C GLY A 139 13.85 9.73 6.28
N VAL A 140 13.18 8.71 5.76
CA VAL A 140 13.57 7.30 5.94
C VAL A 140 14.60 6.92 4.88
N ASP A 141 15.65 6.21 5.29
CA ASP A 141 16.60 5.63 4.36
C ASP A 141 16.02 4.40 3.67
N LEU A 142 15.52 4.60 2.45
CA LEU A 142 14.85 3.58 1.65
C LEU A 142 15.79 2.74 0.79
N ARG A 143 17.12 2.81 1.01
CA ARG A 143 18.07 1.92 0.32
C ARG A 143 17.90 0.49 0.84
N LEU A 144 18.06 -0.50 -0.03
CA LEU A 144 17.80 -1.91 0.29
C LEU A 144 18.59 -2.42 1.52
N ALA A 145 19.79 -1.90 1.77
CA ALA A 145 20.60 -2.25 2.93
C ALA A 145 19.97 -1.85 4.27
N ASN A 146 19.16 -0.78 4.29
CA ASN A 146 18.56 -0.21 5.49
C ASN A 146 17.03 -0.38 5.55
N PHE A 147 16.38 -0.60 4.40
CA PHE A 147 14.95 -0.87 4.28
C PHE A 147 14.71 -2.14 3.45
N PRO A 148 15.00 -3.33 4.05
CA PRO A 148 14.96 -4.61 3.36
C PRO A 148 13.51 -5.05 3.04
N GLU A 149 13.38 -6.19 2.36
CA GLU A 149 12.08 -6.74 1.95
C GLU A 149 11.13 -6.97 3.13
N GLY A 150 9.89 -6.52 2.95
CA GLY A 150 8.85 -6.57 3.97
C GLY A 150 9.07 -5.62 5.15
N GLU A 151 10.05 -4.71 5.11
CA GLU A 151 10.16 -3.65 6.11
C GLU A 151 9.04 -2.61 5.90
N ILE A 152 8.55 -2.06 7.01
CA ILE A 152 7.51 -1.03 7.02
C ILE A 152 8.02 0.21 7.73
N ALA A 153 7.76 1.38 7.14
CA ALA A 153 7.91 2.66 7.81
C ALA A 153 6.56 3.37 7.88
N GLN A 154 6.13 3.69 9.10
CA GLN A 154 5.06 4.66 9.36
C GLN A 154 5.74 6.01 9.58
N THR A 155 5.66 6.89 8.58
CA THR A 155 6.53 8.06 8.47
C THR A 155 5.80 9.24 7.85
N ILE A 156 6.55 10.29 7.49
CA ILE A 156 6.07 11.46 6.79
C ILE A 156 6.70 11.49 5.38
N VAL A 157 5.86 11.62 4.36
CA VAL A 157 6.25 11.83 2.95
C VAL A 157 5.59 13.11 2.49
N ALA A 158 6.37 14.06 1.95
CA ALA A 158 5.83 15.35 1.51
C ALA A 158 4.98 16.05 2.60
N ARG A 159 5.42 15.98 3.87
CA ARG A 159 4.68 16.52 5.04
C ARG A 159 3.35 15.84 5.36
N ILE A 160 3.03 14.72 4.70
CA ILE A 160 1.83 13.92 4.91
C ILE A 160 2.18 12.61 5.62
N GLY A 161 1.30 12.16 6.53
CA GLY A 161 1.44 10.85 7.16
C GLY A 161 1.34 9.72 6.13
N ALA A 162 2.31 8.81 6.15
CA ALA A 162 2.45 7.76 5.15
C ALA A 162 2.80 6.41 5.77
N VAL A 163 2.30 5.33 5.15
CA VAL A 163 2.81 3.97 5.37
C VAL A 163 3.56 3.55 4.12
N ILE A 164 4.84 3.21 4.29
CA ILE A 164 5.71 2.69 3.23
C ILE A 164 5.98 1.22 3.52
N ILE A 165 5.82 0.35 2.54
CA ILE A 165 6.11 -1.09 2.64
C ILE A 165 7.02 -1.49 1.48
N ARG A 166 8.13 -2.15 1.78
CA ARG A 166 8.99 -2.74 0.73
C ARG A 166 8.36 -4.02 0.20
N GLU A 167 8.13 -4.09 -1.11
CA GLU A 167 7.65 -5.31 -1.77
C GLU A 167 8.62 -6.47 -1.52
N ILE A 168 8.07 -7.68 -1.32
CA ILE A 168 8.82 -8.92 -1.15
C ILE A 168 8.81 -9.68 -2.48
N GLY A 169 9.97 -10.21 -2.87
CA GLY A 169 10.13 -11.02 -4.07
C GLY A 169 10.66 -10.27 -5.29
N ALA A 170 10.82 -11.01 -6.38
CA ALA A 170 11.38 -10.54 -7.65
C ALA A 170 10.27 -10.28 -8.70
N PRO A 171 10.54 -9.49 -9.77
CA PRO A 171 11.80 -8.81 -10.10
C PRO A 171 11.91 -7.38 -9.53
N SER A 172 10.80 -6.79 -9.08
CA SER A 172 10.71 -5.41 -8.60
C SER A 172 10.77 -5.39 -7.08
N LYS A 173 11.65 -4.55 -6.51
CA LYS A 173 11.69 -4.26 -5.06
C LYS A 173 11.02 -2.91 -4.77
N GLY A 174 9.86 -2.70 -5.39
CA GLY A 174 9.15 -1.44 -5.31
C GLY A 174 8.68 -1.10 -3.89
N LEU A 175 8.08 0.07 -3.76
CA LEU A 175 7.49 0.57 -2.53
C LEU A 175 5.98 0.68 -2.70
N HIS A 176 5.23 0.05 -1.81
CA HIS A 176 3.86 0.46 -1.57
C HIS A 176 3.89 1.72 -0.71
N LEU A 177 3.19 2.76 -1.14
CA LEU A 177 3.01 4.02 -0.43
C LEU A 177 1.52 4.24 -0.23
N LEU A 178 1.09 4.29 1.04
CA LEU A 178 -0.27 4.62 1.42
C LEU A 178 -0.29 5.97 2.13
N THR A 179 -1.15 6.87 1.69
CA THR A 179 -1.31 8.23 2.25
C THR A 179 -2.80 8.58 2.26
N ASP A 180 -3.24 9.56 3.04
CA ASP A 180 -4.65 9.93 3.09
C ASP A 180 -5.17 10.43 1.72
N PHE A 181 -6.46 10.22 1.46
CA PHE A 181 -7.08 10.69 0.21
C PHE A 181 -7.19 12.20 0.09
N ALA A 182 -7.35 12.91 1.21
CA ALA A 182 -7.58 14.35 1.20
C ALA A 182 -6.36 15.11 0.64
N SER A 183 -5.17 14.50 0.73
CA SER A 183 -3.92 15.09 0.29
C SER A 183 -3.46 14.63 -1.10
N ALA A 184 -4.28 13.87 -1.83
CA ALA A 184 -3.89 13.22 -3.08
C ALA A 184 -3.43 14.20 -4.17
N ASP A 185 -4.14 15.30 -4.40
CA ASP A 185 -3.77 16.27 -5.45
C ASP A 185 -2.44 16.95 -5.17
N TYR A 186 -2.21 17.33 -3.92
CA TYR A 186 -0.93 17.87 -3.48
C TYR A 186 0.19 16.82 -3.59
N LEU A 187 -0.07 15.59 -3.16
CA LEU A 187 0.92 14.51 -3.25
C LEU A 187 1.30 14.24 -4.70
N TRP A 188 0.34 14.29 -5.63
CA TRP A 188 0.63 14.17 -7.06
C TRP A 188 1.64 15.22 -7.51
N GLU A 189 1.40 16.51 -7.21
CA GLU A 189 2.28 17.59 -7.65
C GLU A 189 3.72 17.40 -7.12
N VAL A 190 3.84 16.99 -5.85
CA VAL A 190 5.14 16.72 -5.24
C VAL A 190 5.84 15.52 -5.87
N LEU A 191 5.11 14.43 -6.12
CA LEU A 191 5.68 13.23 -6.74
C LEU A 191 6.05 13.47 -8.21
N GLU A 192 5.26 14.25 -8.94
CA GLU A 192 5.54 14.65 -10.31
C GLU A 192 6.85 15.45 -10.38
N ASP A 193 6.98 16.50 -9.56
CA ASP A 193 8.22 17.30 -9.45
C ASP A 193 9.42 16.44 -9.00
N ALA A 194 9.24 15.60 -7.97
CA ALA A 194 10.31 14.75 -7.46
C ALA A 194 10.81 13.75 -8.50
N SER A 195 9.90 13.17 -9.30
CA SER A 195 10.19 12.15 -10.32
C SER A 195 10.79 12.71 -11.61
N ALA A 196 10.56 13.99 -11.93
CA ALA A 196 11.00 14.62 -13.18
C ALA A 196 12.53 14.59 -13.36
N GLU A 197 13.29 14.79 -12.28
CA GLU A 197 14.77 14.72 -12.28
C GLU A 197 15.32 13.33 -12.67
N TYR A 198 14.49 12.30 -12.55
CA TYR A 198 14.83 10.90 -12.81
C TYR A 198 14.21 10.35 -14.10
N GLY A 199 13.65 11.23 -14.94
CA GLY A 199 12.95 10.84 -16.17
C GLY A 199 11.77 9.90 -15.91
N GLY A 200 11.15 10.03 -14.73
CA GLY A 200 10.07 9.18 -14.26
C GLY A 200 8.72 9.88 -14.13
N GLY A 201 7.75 9.18 -13.56
CA GLY A 201 6.45 9.75 -13.22
C GLY A 201 5.33 8.72 -13.14
N PHE A 202 4.09 9.21 -13.12
CA PHE A 202 2.90 8.36 -13.09
C PHE A 202 2.73 7.59 -14.39
N ALA A 203 2.57 6.27 -14.26
CA ALA A 203 2.30 5.32 -15.33
C ALA A 203 0.78 5.17 -15.56
N PRO A 204 0.33 4.92 -16.80
CA PRO A 204 -1.09 4.84 -17.12
C PRO A 204 -1.80 3.59 -16.58
N ASP A 205 -1.08 2.49 -16.31
CA ASP A 205 -1.67 1.23 -15.84
C ASP A 205 -1.33 0.94 -14.36
N GLY A 206 -2.39 0.70 -13.57
CA GLY A 206 -2.34 0.41 -12.13
C GLY A 206 -2.26 -1.07 -11.76
N ARG A 207 -1.94 -1.98 -12.69
CA ARG A 207 -1.67 -3.40 -12.41
C ARG A 207 -0.50 -3.86 -13.27
N THR A 208 0.68 -3.95 -12.67
CA THR A 208 1.85 -4.63 -13.26
C THR A 208 2.13 -5.95 -12.55
#